data_AF-A0AB36S9E8-F1
#
_entry.id   AF-A0AB36S9E8-F1
#
_cell.length_a   1.000
_cell.length_b   1.000
_cell.length_c   1.000
_cell.angle_alpha   90.00
_cell.angle_beta   90.00
_cell.angle_gamma   90.00
#
_symmetry.space_group_name_H-M   'P 1'
#
loop_
_entity.id
_entity.type
_entity.pdbx_description
1 polymer ?
#
loop_
_entity_poly.entity_id
_entity_poly.type
_entity_poly.pdbx_seq_one_letter_code
_entity_poly.pdbx_strand_id
1 'polypeptide(L)'
;MSFYFSNLILQFAEFKQYVLGSLAHKKIVPSLLHGDLWSGNVFFDQQGTPVFIDPAVSYGDREQDIAMSQLFGGFRPEFLESYQFNYPLEEGWEKRLPVYQLYYLLAHLNMFGETYGSQVEQLLDKR
;
A
#
# COMPACT_ATOMS: atom_id res chain seq x y z
N MET A 1 21.21 -18.97 -8.74
CA MET A 1 19.96 -18.64 -9.47
C MET A 1 18.79 -19.50 -9.02
N SER A 2 18.85 -20.84 -9.12
CA SER A 2 17.77 -21.75 -8.67
C SER A 2 17.36 -21.61 -7.18
N PHE A 3 18.35 -21.49 -6.28
CA PHE A 3 18.11 -21.38 -4.83
C PHE A 3 17.42 -20.07 -4.40
N TYR A 4 17.65 -18.99 -5.14
CA TYR A 4 17.11 -17.67 -4.85
C TYR A 4 15.61 -17.62 -5.17
N PHE A 5 15.22 -18.16 -6.34
CA PHE A 5 13.82 -18.31 -6.73
C PHE A 5 13.03 -19.25 -5.80
N SER A 6 13.64 -20.32 -5.30
CA SER A 6 12.96 -21.21 -4.34
C SER A 6 12.69 -20.53 -3.00
N ASN A 7 13.55 -19.61 -2.56
CA ASN A 7 13.36 -18.88 -1.30
C ASN A 7 12.24 -17.84 -1.43
N LEU A 8 12.21 -17.10 -2.55
CA LEU A 8 11.17 -16.09 -2.81
C LEU A 8 9.76 -16.71 -2.89
N ILE A 9 9.64 -17.90 -3.48
CA ILE A 9 8.36 -18.63 -3.54
C ILE A 9 7.87 -19.01 -2.13
N LEU A 10 8.78 -19.47 -1.26
CA LEU A 10 8.45 -19.80 0.12
C LEU A 10 8.05 -18.53 0.91
N GLN A 11 8.83 -17.46 0.81
CA GLN A 11 8.52 -16.16 1.42
C GLN A 11 7.15 -15.65 0.98
N PHE A 12 6.83 -15.73 -0.32
CA PHE A 12 5.52 -15.35 -0.85
C PHE A 12 4.40 -16.26 -0.32
N ALA A 13 4.62 -17.58 -0.25
CA ALA A 13 3.63 -18.52 0.28
C ALA A 13 3.32 -18.23 1.76
N GLU A 14 4.34 -17.95 2.56
CA GLU A 14 4.19 -17.57 3.96
C GLU A 14 3.50 -16.21 4.11
N PHE A 15 3.89 -15.23 3.29
CA PHE A 15 3.22 -13.92 3.26
C PHE A 15 1.76 -14.04 2.87
N LYS A 16 1.43 -14.87 1.87
CA LYS A 16 0.04 -15.15 1.50
C LYS A 16 -0.76 -15.70 2.69
N GLN A 17 -0.18 -16.60 3.48
CA GLN A 17 -0.85 -17.10 4.69
C GLN A 17 -1.04 -15.98 5.73
N TYR A 18 -0.05 -15.11 5.91
CA TYR A 18 -0.17 -13.92 6.76
C TYR A 18 -1.27 -12.98 6.28
N VAL A 19 -1.35 -12.70 4.97
CA VAL A 19 -2.42 -11.87 4.36
C VAL A 19 -3.79 -12.49 4.59
N LEU A 20 -3.93 -13.78 4.31
CA LEU A 20 -5.18 -14.49 4.52
C LEU A 20 -5.58 -14.45 6.00
N GLY A 21 -4.65 -14.66 6.93
CA GLY A 21 -4.94 -14.56 8.37
C GLY A 21 -5.26 -13.14 8.86
N SER A 22 -4.56 -12.12 8.36
CA SER A 22 -4.72 -10.73 8.79
C SER A 22 -5.98 -10.06 8.23
N LEU A 23 -6.44 -10.48 7.05
CA LEU A 23 -7.64 -9.92 6.40
C LEU A 23 -8.88 -10.82 6.49
N ALA A 24 -8.77 -12.11 6.80
CA ALA A 24 -9.89 -13.06 6.77
C ALA A 24 -11.12 -12.64 7.59
N HIS A 25 -10.90 -11.88 8.66
CA HIS A 25 -11.96 -11.46 9.58
C HIS A 25 -12.27 -9.97 9.50
N LYS A 26 -11.57 -9.21 8.65
CA LYS A 26 -11.80 -7.79 8.47
C LYS A 26 -13.09 -7.58 7.68
N LYS A 27 -14.02 -6.83 8.26
CA LYS A 27 -15.24 -6.41 7.56
C LYS A 27 -14.93 -5.15 6.75
N ILE A 28 -14.76 -5.31 5.44
CA ILE A 28 -14.49 -4.18 4.56
C ILE A 28 -15.82 -3.47 4.22
N VAL A 29 -15.89 -2.17 4.54
CA VAL A 29 -16.90 -1.26 3.98
C VAL A 29 -16.28 -0.64 2.73
N PRO A 30 -16.82 -0.88 1.53
CA PRO A 30 -16.21 -0.37 0.30
C PRO A 30 -16.19 1.15 0.26
N SER A 31 -15.01 1.72 0.02
CA SER A 31 -14.79 3.13 -0.25
C SER A 31 -14.39 3.33 -1.70
N LEU A 32 -14.75 4.48 -2.28
CA LEU A 32 -14.20 4.92 -3.56
C LEU A 32 -12.72 5.25 -3.36
N LEU A 33 -11.84 4.54 -4.06
CA LEU A 33 -10.40 4.69 -4.00
C LEU A 33 -9.90 5.53 -5.17
N HIS A 34 -8.87 6.34 -4.91
CA HIS A 34 -8.02 6.89 -5.95
C HIS A 34 -7.25 5.77 -6.65
N GLY A 35 -6.74 4.80 -5.89
CA GLY A 35 -6.09 3.58 -6.38
C GLY A 35 -4.61 3.74 -6.71
N ASP A 36 -4.13 4.97 -6.91
CA ASP A 36 -2.71 5.31 -7.11
C ASP A 36 -2.30 6.58 -6.31
N LEU A 37 -2.67 6.63 -5.02
CA LEU A 37 -2.53 7.84 -4.21
C LEU A 37 -1.11 8.02 -3.64
N TRP A 38 -0.18 8.47 -4.47
CA TRP A 38 1.19 8.82 -4.03
C TRP A 38 1.52 10.29 -4.36
N SER A 39 2.68 10.77 -3.91
CA SER A 39 2.99 12.21 -3.88
C SER A 39 3.11 12.84 -5.26
N GLY A 40 3.42 12.04 -6.28
CA GLY A 40 3.41 12.48 -7.68
C GLY A 40 2.01 12.75 -8.25
N ASN A 41 0.96 12.21 -7.62
CA ASN A 41 -0.43 12.31 -8.09
C ASN A 41 -1.28 13.30 -7.27
N VAL A 42 -0.65 14.07 -6.37
CA VAL A 42 -1.32 15.07 -5.53
C VAL A 42 -0.70 16.44 -5.75
N PHE A 43 -1.53 17.39 -6.14
CA PHE A 43 -1.18 18.79 -6.36
C PHE A 43 -2.05 19.68 -5.49
N PHE A 44 -1.75 20.97 -5.49
CA PHE A 44 -2.56 21.99 -4.86
C PHE A 44 -2.83 23.11 -5.85
N ASP A 45 -4.07 23.58 -5.91
CA ASP A 45 -4.42 24.76 -6.69
C ASP A 45 -3.85 26.05 -6.06
N GLN A 46 -4.14 27.20 -6.66
CA GLN A 46 -3.66 28.50 -6.18
C GLN A 46 -4.24 28.89 -4.80
N GLN A 47 -5.31 28.23 -4.36
CA GLN A 47 -5.95 28.45 -3.06
C GLN A 47 -5.48 27.43 -2.00
N GLY A 48 -4.64 26.48 -2.38
CA GLY A 48 -4.19 25.40 -1.50
C GLY A 48 -5.19 24.26 -1.38
N THR A 49 -6.17 24.15 -2.27
CA THR A 49 -7.09 23.00 -2.34
C THR A 49 -6.36 21.81 -2.97
N PRO A 50 -6.44 20.61 -2.38
CA PRO A 50 -5.83 19.42 -2.98
C PRO A 50 -6.52 19.05 -4.30
N VAL A 51 -5.71 18.71 -5.30
CA VAL A 51 -6.11 18.22 -6.63
C VAL A 51 -5.45 16.88 -6.86
N PHE A 52 -6.25 15.88 -7.26
CA PHE A 52 -5.79 14.50 -7.49
C PHE A 52 -5.80 14.20 -9.00
N ILE A 53 -4.78 13.52 -9.49
CA ILE A 53 -4.64 13.15 -10.92
C ILE A 53 -4.24 11.68 -11.09
N ASP A 54 -4.36 11.18 -12.31
CA ASP A 54 -3.96 9.82 -12.72
C ASP A 54 -4.50 8.69 -11.82
N PRO A 55 -5.82 8.60 -11.62
CA PRO A 55 -6.38 7.61 -10.72
C PRO A 55 -6.47 6.21 -11.36
N ALA A 56 -6.35 5.19 -10.53
CA ALA A 56 -6.69 3.80 -10.82
C ALA A 56 -7.97 3.41 -10.04
N VAL A 57 -9.07 4.11 -10.34
CA VAL A 57 -10.30 4.11 -9.53
C VAL A 57 -10.89 2.71 -9.34
N SER A 58 -11.23 2.39 -8.10
CA SER A 58 -12.00 1.18 -7.75
C SER A 58 -12.78 1.38 -6.45
N TYR A 59 -13.68 0.45 -6.13
CA TYR A 59 -14.25 0.34 -4.79
C TYR A 59 -13.50 -0.75 -4.02
N GLY A 60 -12.99 -0.41 -2.84
CA GLY A 60 -12.18 -1.33 -2.05
C GLY A 60 -11.99 -0.88 -0.61
N ASP A 61 -11.00 -1.44 0.08
CA ASP A 61 -10.62 -1.00 1.41
C ASP A 61 -9.84 0.32 1.33
N ARG A 62 -10.29 1.34 2.07
CA ARG A 62 -9.63 2.65 2.13
C ARG A 62 -8.20 2.59 2.66
N GLU A 63 -7.84 1.55 3.41
CA GLU A 63 -6.46 1.31 3.84
C GLU A 63 -5.49 1.17 2.65
N GLN A 64 -5.98 0.83 1.46
CA GLN A 64 -5.17 0.75 0.25
C GLN A 64 -4.61 2.12 -0.18
N ASP A 65 -5.44 3.16 -0.22
CA ASP A 65 -4.98 4.52 -0.56
C ASP A 65 -4.08 5.08 0.54
N ILE A 66 -4.36 4.77 1.81
CA ILE A 66 -3.46 5.12 2.91
C ILE A 66 -2.10 4.43 2.75
N ALA A 67 -2.08 3.15 2.43
CA ALA A 67 -0.85 2.40 2.20
C ALA A 67 -0.01 2.97 1.06
N MET A 68 -0.64 3.35 -0.06
CA MET A 68 0.03 4.00 -1.18
C MET A 68 0.57 5.38 -0.81
N SER A 69 -0.18 6.16 -0.03
CA SER A 69 0.26 7.49 0.42
C SER A 69 1.51 7.46 1.30
N GLN A 70 1.77 6.32 1.95
CA GLN A 70 2.94 6.09 2.80
C GLN A 70 4.10 5.40 2.06
N LEU A 71 3.92 5.07 0.78
CA LEU A 71 4.93 4.46 -0.08
C LEU A 71 5.67 5.54 -0.89
N PHE A 72 6.88 5.22 -1.39
CA PHE A 72 7.68 6.11 -2.26
C PHE A 72 7.97 7.52 -1.68
N GLY A 73 8.48 7.57 -0.45
CA GLY A 73 8.83 8.80 0.25
C GLY A 73 7.74 9.28 1.22
N GLY A 74 6.49 8.85 1.01
CA GLY A 74 5.38 9.03 1.94
C GLY A 74 4.87 10.48 2.02
N PHE A 75 3.60 10.62 2.42
CA PHE A 75 3.04 11.91 2.80
C PHE A 75 3.59 12.31 4.16
N ARG A 76 3.56 13.61 4.46
CA ARG A 76 3.98 14.10 5.77
C ARG A 76 3.04 13.55 6.88
N PRO A 77 3.53 13.35 8.11
CA PRO A 77 2.75 12.76 9.19
C PRO A 77 1.39 13.42 9.45
N GLU A 78 1.30 14.74 9.24
CA GLU A 78 0.08 15.52 9.46
C GLU A 78 -1.10 15.04 8.58
N PHE A 79 -0.81 14.43 7.42
CA PHE A 79 -1.85 13.81 6.59
C PHE A 79 -2.52 12.67 7.34
N LEU A 80 -1.72 11.73 7.85
CA LEU A 80 -2.24 10.54 8.52
C LEU A 80 -2.87 10.90 9.86
N GLU A 81 -2.30 11.85 10.61
CA GLU A 81 -2.88 12.38 11.85
C GLU A 81 -4.27 12.99 11.59
N SER A 82 -4.39 13.84 10.57
CA SER A 82 -5.67 14.45 10.18
C SER A 82 -6.67 13.39 9.70
N TYR A 83 -6.22 12.39 8.93
CA TYR A 83 -7.07 11.30 8.48
C TYR A 83 -7.58 10.46 9.67
N GLN A 84 -6.70 10.11 10.60
CA GLN A 84 -7.06 9.38 11.83
C GLN A 84 -8.05 10.17 12.69
N PHE A 85 -7.90 11.49 12.77
CA PHE A 85 -8.83 12.35 13.51
C PHE A 85 -10.23 12.38 12.89
N ASN A 86 -10.33 12.49 11.56
CA ASN A 86 -11.61 12.65 10.85
C ASN A 86 -12.29 11.32 10.52
N TYR A 87 -11.51 10.29 10.16
CA TYR A 87 -12.01 8.97 9.78
C TYR A 87 -11.07 7.86 10.29
N PRO A 88 -11.11 7.55 11.61
CA PRO A 88 -10.18 6.63 12.26
C PRO A 88 -10.14 5.26 11.56
N LEU A 89 -8.94 4.79 11.25
CA LEU A 89 -8.60 3.44 10.80
C LEU A 89 -8.86 2.43 11.91
N GLU A 90 -9.22 1.22 11.52
CA GLU A 90 -9.46 0.13 12.48
C GLU A 90 -8.16 -0.26 13.18
N GLU A 91 -8.26 -0.71 14.44
CA GLU A 91 -7.12 -1.19 15.21
C GLU A 91 -6.26 -2.18 14.42
N GLY A 92 -4.93 -2.05 14.54
CA GLY A 92 -3.97 -2.88 13.83
C GLY A 92 -3.82 -2.57 12.33
N TRP A 93 -4.32 -1.44 11.85
CA TRP A 93 -4.14 -0.98 10.47
C TRP A 93 -2.66 -0.86 10.08
N GLU A 94 -1.77 -0.50 11.02
CA GLU A 94 -0.33 -0.40 10.73
C GLU A 94 0.24 -1.75 10.25
N LYS A 95 -0.26 -2.85 10.82
CA LYS A 95 0.16 -4.22 10.46
C LYS A 95 -0.40 -4.67 9.11
N ARG A 96 -1.46 -4.01 8.62
CA ARG A 96 -2.10 -4.29 7.33
C ARG A 96 -1.53 -3.45 6.19
N LEU A 97 -0.92 -2.29 6.47
CA LEU A 97 -0.33 -1.47 5.40
C LEU A 97 0.66 -2.22 4.49
N PRO A 98 1.60 -3.04 5.01
CA PRO A 98 2.54 -3.77 4.15
C PRO A 98 1.83 -4.71 3.16
N VAL A 99 0.66 -5.25 3.53
CA VAL A 99 -0.16 -6.09 2.64
C VAL A 99 -0.60 -5.32 1.40
N TYR A 100 -1.11 -4.11 1.61
CA TYR A 100 -1.51 -3.24 0.51
C TYR A 100 -0.30 -2.69 -0.28
N GLN A 101 0.81 -2.37 0.40
CA GLN A 101 2.03 -1.89 -0.26
C GLN A 101 2.68 -2.95 -1.16
N LEU A 102 2.56 -4.24 -0.82
CA LEU A 102 3.09 -5.30 -1.67
C LEU A 102 2.48 -5.28 -3.07
N TYR A 103 1.17 -5.00 -3.21
CA TYR A 103 0.53 -4.86 -4.52
C TYR A 103 1.25 -3.80 -5.38
N TYR A 104 1.50 -2.62 -4.81
CA TYR A 104 2.15 -1.52 -5.52
C TYR A 104 3.61 -1.83 -5.86
N LEU A 105 4.36 -2.44 -4.95
CA LEU A 105 5.75 -2.86 -5.21
C LEU A 105 5.83 -3.92 -6.30
N LEU A 106 4.92 -4.90 -6.32
CA LEU A 106 4.84 -5.91 -7.38
C LEU A 106 4.45 -5.29 -8.73
N ALA A 107 3.51 -4.34 -8.73
CA ALA A 107 3.16 -3.59 -9.93
C ALA A 107 4.37 -2.82 -10.49
N HIS A 108 5.12 -2.13 -9.62
CA HIS A 108 6.34 -1.41 -10.01
C HIS A 108 7.46 -2.34 -10.48
N LEU A 109 7.64 -3.49 -9.82
CA LEU A 109 8.58 -4.52 -10.26
C LEU A 109 8.24 -5.00 -11.68
N ASN A 110 6.96 -5.22 -11.97
CA ASN A 110 6.49 -5.65 -13.29
C ASN A 110 6.68 -4.56 -14.37
N MET A 111 6.48 -3.28 -14.03
CA MET A 111 6.54 -2.17 -14.98
C MET A 111 7.95 -1.60 -15.19
N PHE A 112 8.76 -1.58 -14.14
CA PHE A 112 10.04 -0.85 -14.10
C PHE A 112 11.25 -1.74 -13.75
N GLY A 113 11.02 -3.02 -13.43
CA GLY A 113 12.05 -4.04 -13.29
C GLY A 113 12.69 -4.12 -11.89
N GLU A 114 13.83 -4.80 -11.84
CA GLU A 114 14.50 -5.31 -10.62
C GLU A 114 14.88 -4.25 -9.58
N THR A 115 14.85 -2.96 -9.91
CA THR A 115 15.10 -1.88 -8.95
C THR A 115 14.13 -1.91 -7.76
N TYR A 116 12.93 -2.45 -7.96
CA TYR A 116 11.91 -2.63 -6.92
C TYR A 116 11.99 -4.01 -6.22
N GLY A 117 12.79 -4.95 -6.73
CA GLY A 117 12.89 -6.31 -6.20
C GLY A 117 13.36 -6.34 -4.74
N SER A 118 14.37 -5.54 -4.41
CA SER A 118 14.87 -5.43 -3.03
C SER A 118 13.83 -4.90 -2.04
N GLN A 119 12.93 -4.01 -2.46
CA GLN A 119 11.84 -3.51 -1.62
C GLN A 119 10.77 -4.58 -1.40
N VAL A 120 10.47 -5.39 -2.43
CA VAL A 120 9.59 -6.55 -2.31
C VAL A 120 10.17 -7.55 -1.30
N GLU A 121 11.44 -7.92 -1.44
CA GLU A 121 12.13 -8.84 -0.51
C GLU A 121 12.11 -8.32 0.93
N GLN A 122 12.48 -7.04 1.13
CA GLN A 122 12.45 -6.41 2.46
C GLN A 122 11.05 -6.41 3.08
N LEU A 123 10.01 -6.21 2.27
CA LEU A 123 8.63 -6.24 2.77
C LEU A 123 8.23 -7.67 3.18
N LEU A 124 8.61 -8.68 2.39
CA LEU A 124 8.33 -10.09 2.69
C LEU A 124 9.10 -10.60 3.93
N ASP A 125 10.28 -10.03 4.20
CA ASP A 125 11.11 -10.38 5.36
C ASP A 125 10.69 -9.70 6.67
N LYS A 126 9.96 -8.57 6.60
CA LYS A 126 9.42 -7.88 7.77
C LYS A 126 8.23 -8.68 8.34
N ARG A 127 8.55 -9.66 9.19
CA ARG A 127 7.63 -10.30 10.13
C ARG A 127 7.83 -9.75 11.53
#